data_AF-A0A537MEG0-F1
#
_entry.id   AF-A0A537MEG0-F1
#
_cell.length_a   1.000
_cell.length_b   1.000
_cell.length_c   1.000
_cell.angle_alpha   90.00
_cell.angle_beta   90.00
_cell.angle_gamma   90.00
#
_symmetry.space_group_name_H-M   'P 1'
#
loop_
_entity.id
_entity.type
_entity.pdbx_description
1 polymer ?
#
loop_
_entity_poly.entity_id
_entity_poly.type
_entity_poly.pdbx_seq_one_letter_code
_entity_poly.pdbx_strand_id
1 'polypeptide(L)'
;MKRALLIACVLLGGIAAPAEGRIYPPGEIDLGGSRPSCGWVPATVEDISDIAISTPGMIHLNPAIFRLPRPLQLFWYAHECAHQLYGTSEGQADCWAARSGRDQGWLREEDFVLIEWALADNRGDSRHQPGPQRAALIRRCFDTDSSQYAGPRAQGPGLASYAGGRRRAAASVSYDEK
;
A
#
# COMPACT_ATOMS: atom_id res chain seq x y z
N MET A 1 70.56 8.67 -24.65
CA MET A 1 69.38 9.57 -24.68
C MET A 1 68.20 8.79 -24.09
N LYS A 2 67.77 9.07 -22.86
CA LYS A 2 66.68 8.34 -22.17
C LYS A 2 65.34 9.04 -22.45
N ARG A 3 64.42 8.37 -23.13
CA ARG A 3 63.06 8.86 -23.37
C ARG A 3 62.21 8.56 -22.13
N ALA A 4 61.78 9.60 -21.41
CA ALA A 4 60.81 9.48 -20.33
C ALA A 4 59.41 9.39 -20.95
N LEU A 5 58.73 8.27 -20.73
CA LEU A 5 57.34 8.06 -21.11
C LEU A 5 56.46 8.60 -19.97
N LEU A 6 55.78 9.72 -20.20
CA LEU A 6 54.77 10.24 -19.29
C LEU A 6 53.48 9.44 -19.48
N ILE A 7 53.14 8.61 -18.50
CA ILE A 7 51.83 7.93 -18.44
C ILE A 7 50.84 8.95 -17.88
N ALA A 8 49.96 9.46 -18.75
CA ALA A 8 48.80 10.25 -18.35
C ALA A 8 47.75 9.31 -17.76
N CYS A 9 47.62 9.33 -16.43
CA CYS A 9 46.56 8.61 -15.72
C CYS A 9 45.27 9.42 -15.83
N VAL A 10 44.42 9.10 -16.82
CA VAL A 10 43.09 9.69 -16.95
C VAL A 10 42.18 9.02 -15.91
N LEU A 11 41.99 9.68 -14.77
CA LEU A 11 40.98 9.32 -13.79
C LEU A 11 39.61 9.70 -14.35
N LEU A 12 38.94 8.75 -15.00
CA LEU A 12 37.51 8.82 -15.30
C LEU A 12 36.76 8.74 -13.96
N GLY A 13 36.47 9.90 -13.38
CA GLY A 13 35.54 10.02 -12.26
C GLY A 13 34.14 9.59 -12.74
N GLY A 14 33.73 8.38 -12.37
CA GLY A 14 32.37 7.93 -12.56
C GLY A 14 31.43 8.78 -11.72
N ILE A 15 30.61 9.60 -12.38
CA ILE A 15 29.39 10.14 -11.78
C ILE A 15 28.49 8.94 -11.44
N ALA A 16 28.33 8.65 -10.16
CA ALA A 16 27.33 7.68 -9.72
C ALA A 16 25.96 8.23 -10.15
N ALA A 17 25.29 7.53 -11.07
CA ALA A 17 23.88 7.78 -11.36
C ALA A 17 23.09 7.61 -10.06
N PRO A 18 22.02 8.40 -9.83
CA PRO A 18 21.12 8.13 -8.71
C PRO A 18 20.65 6.68 -8.81
N ALA A 19 20.63 5.97 -7.69
CA ALA A 19 20.16 4.59 -7.66
C ALA A 19 18.70 4.56 -8.14
N GLU A 20 18.46 4.11 -9.37
CA GLU A 20 17.11 3.90 -9.89
C GLU A 20 16.39 2.89 -9.00
N GLY A 21 15.17 3.22 -8.61
CA GLY A 21 14.31 2.34 -7.80
C GLY A 21 14.13 0.96 -8.44
N ARG A 22 14.01 -0.08 -7.62
CA ARG A 22 13.73 -1.43 -8.14
C ARG A 22 12.25 -1.58 -8.43
N ILE A 23 11.92 -1.76 -9.71
CA ILE A 23 10.56 -2.03 -10.17
C ILE A 23 10.21 -3.52 -9.99
N TYR A 24 9.00 -3.76 -9.51
CA TYR A 24 8.35 -5.06 -9.35
C TYR A 24 7.09 -5.07 -10.23
N PRO A 25 6.95 -6.03 -11.16
CA PRO A 25 5.71 -6.26 -11.87
C PRO A 25 4.53 -6.53 -10.91
N PRO A 26 3.27 -6.38 -11.38
CA PRO A 26 2.10 -6.63 -10.56
C PRO A 26 2.12 -8.04 -9.93
N GLY A 27 1.97 -8.12 -8.61
CA GLY A 27 1.99 -9.40 -7.89
C GLY A 27 3.37 -10.03 -7.68
N GLU A 28 4.47 -9.33 -8.00
CA GLU A 28 5.83 -9.86 -7.78
C GLU A 28 6.52 -9.31 -6.53
N ILE A 29 6.01 -8.22 -5.95
CA ILE A 29 6.55 -7.69 -4.70
C ILE A 29 6.12 -8.56 -3.52
N ASP A 30 7.08 -8.93 -2.65
CA ASP A 30 6.81 -9.67 -1.42
C ASP A 30 6.68 -8.71 -0.24
N LEU A 31 5.47 -8.59 0.30
CA LEU A 31 5.14 -7.80 1.48
C LEU A 31 4.67 -8.73 2.59
N GLY A 32 5.55 -8.96 3.57
CA GLY A 32 5.31 -9.84 4.71
C GLY A 32 4.91 -11.27 4.29
N GLY A 33 5.61 -11.86 3.31
CA GLY A 33 5.33 -13.20 2.79
C GLY A 33 4.11 -13.28 1.86
N SER A 34 3.57 -12.14 1.44
CA SER A 34 2.39 -12.05 0.57
C SER A 34 2.73 -11.30 -0.70
N ARG A 35 2.06 -11.65 -1.80
CA ARG A 35 2.26 -11.03 -3.11
C ARG A 35 1.01 -10.25 -3.53
N PRO A 36 0.75 -9.06 -2.96
CA PRO A 36 -0.41 -8.27 -3.34
C PRO A 36 -0.24 -7.74 -4.77
N SER A 37 -1.37 -7.50 -5.45
CA SER A 37 -1.38 -7.02 -6.83
C SER A 37 -2.42 -5.92 -7.01
N CYS A 38 -2.01 -4.73 -7.44
CA CYS A 38 -2.91 -3.63 -7.77
C CYS A 38 -3.41 -3.66 -9.24
N GLY A 39 -4.01 -4.78 -9.65
CA GLY A 39 -4.39 -4.99 -11.05
C GLY A 39 -3.15 -5.00 -11.95
N TRP A 40 -3.05 -4.05 -12.87
CA TRP A 40 -1.89 -3.90 -13.77
C TRP A 40 -0.84 -2.93 -13.25
N VAL A 41 -1.07 -2.29 -12.09
CA VAL A 41 -0.18 -1.26 -11.56
C VAL A 41 1.06 -1.91 -10.93
N PRO A 42 2.27 -1.64 -11.46
CA PRO A 42 3.52 -2.10 -10.86
C PRO A 42 3.83 -1.33 -9.56
N ALA A 43 4.79 -1.86 -8.80
CA ALA A 43 5.36 -1.17 -7.65
C ALA A 43 6.84 -0.89 -7.88
N THR A 44 7.37 0.20 -7.34
CA THR A 44 8.80 0.50 -7.29
C THR A 44 9.22 0.66 -5.83
N VAL A 45 10.43 0.19 -5.52
CA VAL A 45 11.07 0.39 -4.21
C VAL A 45 12.22 1.36 -4.38
N GLU A 46 12.11 2.52 -3.73
CA GLU A 46 13.06 3.63 -3.85
C GLU A 46 13.05 4.53 -2.61
N ASP A 47 14.07 5.38 -2.48
CA ASP A 47 14.21 6.26 -1.32
C ASP A 47 13.29 7.49 -1.45
N ILE A 48 12.10 7.39 -0.86
CA ILE A 48 11.09 8.46 -0.76
C ILE A 48 10.89 8.87 0.70
N SER A 49 10.43 10.10 0.96
CA SER A 49 10.25 10.60 2.34
C SER A 49 9.14 9.90 3.12
N ASP A 50 8.07 9.51 2.42
CA ASP A 50 6.92 8.82 3.00
C ASP A 50 7.10 7.31 2.94
N ILE A 51 6.31 6.57 3.72
CA ILE A 51 6.38 5.09 3.72
C ILE A 51 5.95 4.49 2.38
N ALA A 52 4.99 5.14 1.71
CA ALA A 52 4.48 4.80 0.39
C ALA A 52 3.83 6.05 -0.25
N ILE A 53 3.84 6.13 -1.58
CA ILE A 53 3.20 7.18 -2.38
C ILE A 53 2.62 6.56 -3.65
N SER A 54 1.47 7.05 -4.10
CA SER A 54 0.85 6.68 -5.36
C SER A 54 0.98 7.80 -6.40
N THR A 55 1.47 7.46 -7.59
CA THR A 55 1.41 8.34 -8.79
C THR A 55 0.63 7.62 -9.90
N PRO A 56 0.13 8.33 -10.94
CA PRO A 56 -0.66 7.68 -12.00
C PRO A 56 0.08 6.49 -12.63
N GLY A 57 -0.41 5.26 -12.39
CA GLY A 57 0.15 4.03 -12.96
C GLY A 57 1.36 3.44 -12.22
N MET A 58 1.71 3.93 -11.02
CA MET A 58 2.81 3.38 -10.22
C MET A 58 2.57 3.54 -8.72
N ILE A 59 2.92 2.50 -7.95
CA ILE A 59 3.01 2.56 -6.48
C ILE A 59 4.48 2.66 -6.09
N HIS A 60 4.84 3.66 -5.30
CA HIS A 60 6.20 3.89 -4.81
C HIS A 60 6.28 3.51 -3.34
N LEU A 61 7.24 2.68 -2.96
CA LEU A 61 7.41 2.20 -1.61
C LEU A 61 8.79 2.54 -1.07
N ASN A 62 8.86 3.10 0.13
CA ASN A 62 10.12 3.24 0.83
C ASN A 62 10.64 1.86 1.27
N PRO A 63 11.93 1.53 1.12
CA PRO A 63 12.54 0.31 1.66
C PRO A 63 12.23 0.03 3.14
N ALA A 64 11.94 1.07 3.94
CA ALA A 64 11.52 0.96 5.32
C ALA A 64 10.22 0.17 5.50
N ILE A 65 9.37 0.08 4.47
CA ILE A 65 8.12 -0.70 4.52
C ILE A 65 8.40 -2.17 4.89
N PHE A 66 9.51 -2.75 4.42
CA PHE A 66 9.85 -4.15 4.69
C PHE A 66 10.21 -4.42 6.16
N ARG A 67 10.44 -3.37 6.97
CA ARG A 67 10.69 -3.47 8.41
C ARG A 67 9.40 -3.43 9.24
N LEU A 68 8.26 -3.10 8.64
CA LEU A 68 6.99 -3.05 9.34
C LEU A 68 6.42 -4.47 9.54
N PRO A 69 5.59 -4.69 10.56
CA PRO A 69 4.77 -5.90 10.64
C PRO A 69 3.92 -6.11 9.38
N ARG A 70 3.70 -7.38 9.02
CA ARG A 70 2.95 -7.77 7.80
C ARG A 70 1.64 -6.99 7.58
N PRO A 71 0.76 -6.80 8.59
CA PRO A 71 -0.49 -6.04 8.38
C PRO A 71 -0.24 -4.61 7.90
N LEU A 72 0.79 -3.93 8.41
CA LEU A 72 1.13 -2.57 8.01
C LEU A 72 1.75 -2.50 6.61
N GLN A 73 2.57 -3.47 6.22
CA GLN A 73 3.10 -3.54 4.85
C GLN A 73 1.96 -3.60 3.82
N LEU A 74 1.00 -4.49 4.09
CA LEU A 74 -0.15 -4.69 3.22
C LEU A 74 -1.14 -3.53 3.28
N PHE A 75 -1.32 -2.92 4.45
CA PHE A 75 -2.19 -1.76 4.61
C PHE A 75 -1.72 -0.58 3.76
N TRP A 76 -0.45 -0.20 3.84
CA TRP A 76 0.07 0.93 3.05
C TRP A 76 0.06 0.64 1.55
N TYR A 77 0.41 -0.58 1.12
CA TYR A 77 0.26 -0.97 -0.29
C TYR A 77 -1.19 -0.90 -0.77
N ALA A 78 -2.15 -1.40 0.03
CA ALA A 78 -3.56 -1.35 -0.30
C ALA A 78 -4.10 0.09 -0.33
N HIS A 79 -3.61 0.95 0.55
CA HIS A 79 -3.93 2.38 0.57
C HIS A 79 -3.47 3.03 -0.75
N GLU A 80 -2.22 2.84 -1.16
CA GLU A 80 -1.75 3.37 -2.44
C GLU A 80 -2.50 2.78 -3.64
N CYS A 81 -2.87 1.50 -3.57
CA CYS A 81 -3.71 0.91 -4.61
C CYS A 81 -5.07 1.60 -4.70
N ALA A 82 -5.69 1.94 -3.58
CA ALA A 82 -6.97 2.65 -3.59
C ALA A 82 -6.87 4.02 -4.29
N HIS A 83 -5.73 4.70 -4.22
CA HIS A 83 -5.51 5.92 -5.00
C HIS A 83 -5.53 5.68 -6.51
N GLN A 84 -5.03 4.53 -6.98
CA GLN A 84 -5.13 4.13 -8.40
C GLN A 84 -6.59 3.90 -8.83
N LEU A 85 -7.41 3.39 -7.91
CA LEU A 85 -8.79 2.97 -8.20
C LEU A 85 -9.80 4.12 -8.07
N TYR A 86 -9.61 5.01 -7.11
CA TYR A 86 -10.63 5.97 -6.68
C TYR A 86 -10.16 7.44 -6.60
N GLY A 87 -8.88 7.71 -6.86
CA GLY A 87 -8.30 9.06 -6.82
C GLY A 87 -7.77 9.46 -5.44
N THR A 88 -7.56 10.76 -5.23
CA THR A 88 -6.72 11.30 -4.14
C THR A 88 -7.41 11.42 -2.77
N SER A 89 -8.51 10.70 -2.54
CA SER A 89 -9.21 10.79 -1.26
C SER A 89 -8.56 9.89 -0.21
N GLU A 90 -7.80 10.47 0.71
CA GLU A 90 -7.15 9.76 1.83
C GLU A 90 -8.12 8.89 2.63
N GLY A 91 -9.27 9.45 3.03
CA GLY A 91 -10.27 8.71 3.79
C GLY A 91 -10.88 7.56 3.00
N GLN A 92 -11.03 7.71 1.69
CA GLN A 92 -11.50 6.61 0.85
C GLN A 92 -10.43 5.52 0.72
N ALA A 93 -9.16 5.91 0.58
CA ALA A 93 -8.04 4.99 0.48
C ALA A 93 -7.87 4.17 1.76
N ASP A 94 -7.89 4.84 2.91
CA ASP A 94 -7.90 4.22 4.24
C ASP A 94 -9.03 3.20 4.39
N CYS A 95 -10.25 3.62 4.04
CA CYS A 95 -11.43 2.77 4.18
C CYS A 95 -11.41 1.58 3.21
N TRP A 96 -10.89 1.75 1.99
CA TRP A 96 -10.74 0.65 1.04
C TRP A 96 -9.66 -0.33 1.49
N ALA A 97 -8.52 0.16 1.99
CA ALA A 97 -7.44 -0.68 2.52
C ALA A 97 -7.91 -1.51 3.72
N ALA A 98 -8.62 -0.87 4.68
CA ALA A 98 -9.15 -1.53 5.86
C ALA A 98 -10.13 -2.67 5.50
N ARG A 99 -11.11 -2.39 4.62
CA ARG A 99 -12.08 -3.40 4.18
C ARG A 99 -11.44 -4.49 3.35
N SER A 100 -10.52 -4.14 2.45
CA SER A 100 -9.78 -5.12 1.65
C SER A 100 -8.99 -6.06 2.54
N GLY A 101 -8.35 -5.55 3.60
CA GLY A 101 -7.61 -6.35 4.55
C GLY A 101 -8.47 -7.28 5.40
N ARG A 102 -9.64 -6.80 5.83
CA ARG A 102 -10.65 -7.64 6.47
C ARG A 102 -11.12 -8.75 5.53
N ASP A 103 -11.56 -8.39 4.33
CA ASP A 103 -12.21 -9.31 3.38
C ASP A 103 -11.23 -10.37 2.86
N GLN A 104 -9.93 -10.03 2.80
CA GLN A 104 -8.85 -10.96 2.43
C GLN A 104 -8.20 -11.65 3.65
N GLY A 105 -8.59 -11.28 4.87
CA GLY A 105 -8.13 -11.89 6.12
C GLY A 105 -6.69 -11.57 6.54
N TRP A 106 -6.06 -10.55 5.95
CA TRP A 106 -4.70 -10.13 6.31
C TRP A 106 -4.63 -8.98 7.32
N LEU A 107 -5.74 -8.28 7.53
CA LEU A 107 -5.93 -7.33 8.64
C LEU A 107 -7.02 -7.87 9.56
N ARG A 108 -6.72 -7.96 10.85
CA ARG A 108 -7.65 -8.46 11.86
C ARG A 108 -7.91 -7.42 12.93
N GLU A 109 -8.90 -7.70 13.77
CA GLU A 109 -9.26 -6.84 14.90
C GLU A 109 -8.07 -6.61 15.83
N GLU A 110 -7.27 -7.65 16.11
CA GLU A 110 -6.08 -7.55 16.96
C GLU A 110 -4.94 -6.71 16.34
N ASP A 111 -4.92 -6.52 15.03
CA ASP A 111 -3.85 -5.79 14.34
C ASP A 111 -4.02 -4.26 14.44
N PHE A 112 -5.16 -3.76 14.93
CA PHE A 112 -5.44 -2.33 15.01
C PHE A 112 -4.50 -1.56 15.93
N VAL A 113 -3.92 -2.22 16.94
CA VAL A 113 -2.87 -1.64 17.77
C VAL A 113 -1.65 -1.23 16.94
N LEU A 114 -1.38 -1.92 15.83
CA LEU A 114 -0.28 -1.59 14.92
C LEU A 114 -0.60 -0.36 14.06
N ILE A 115 -1.85 -0.24 13.60
CA ILE A 115 -2.33 0.92 12.86
C ILE A 115 -2.29 2.17 13.74
N GLU A 116 -2.78 2.06 14.96
CA GLU A 116 -2.74 3.13 15.96
C GLU A 116 -1.30 3.54 16.27
N TRP A 117 -0.40 2.57 16.48
CA TRP A 117 1.02 2.83 16.68
C TRP A 117 1.66 3.56 15.49
N ALA A 118 1.39 3.12 14.26
CA ALA A 118 1.96 3.71 13.06
C ALA A 118 1.49 5.16 12.83
N LEU A 119 0.31 5.51 13.34
CA LEU A 119 -0.30 6.83 13.19
C LEU A 119 -0.10 7.73 14.42
N ALA A 120 0.36 7.22 15.55
CA ALA A 120 0.33 7.91 16.85
C ALA A 120 0.94 9.32 16.80
N ASP A 121 2.08 9.47 16.14
CA ASP A 121 2.83 10.73 16.07
C ASP A 121 2.44 11.60 14.86
N ASN A 122 1.50 11.15 14.03
CA ASN A 122 1.04 11.91 12.89
C ASN A 122 0.17 13.09 13.35
N ARG A 123 0.69 14.31 13.22
CA ARG A 123 -0.01 15.55 13.58
C ARG A 123 -1.13 15.91 12.60
N GLY A 124 -1.17 15.26 11.43
CA GLY A 124 -2.02 15.64 10.31
C GLY A 124 -1.50 16.90 9.60
N ASP A 125 -2.09 17.16 8.44
CA ASP A 125 -1.85 18.36 7.64
C ASP A 125 -3.12 18.71 6.84
N SER A 126 -3.02 19.53 5.80
CA SER A 126 -4.17 19.92 4.98
C SER A 126 -4.77 18.78 4.14
N ARG A 127 -4.07 17.65 4.02
CA ARG A 127 -4.49 16.45 3.27
C ARG A 127 -4.76 15.27 4.21
N HIS A 128 -3.92 15.08 5.22
CA HIS A 128 -3.97 13.95 6.14
C HIS A 128 -4.64 14.32 7.46
N GLN A 129 -5.61 13.51 7.91
CA GLN A 129 -6.18 13.65 9.25
C GLN A 129 -5.11 13.40 10.33
N PRO A 130 -5.20 14.06 11.50
CA PRO A 130 -4.43 13.70 12.68
C PRO A 130 -4.54 12.21 12.99
N GLY A 131 -3.43 11.61 13.40
CA GLY A 131 -3.27 10.17 13.60
C GLY A 131 -4.42 9.48 14.35
N PRO A 132 -4.80 9.95 15.55
CA PRO A 132 -5.91 9.35 16.29
C PRO A 132 -7.26 9.40 15.56
N GLN A 133 -7.53 10.47 14.81
CA GLN A 133 -8.78 10.62 14.06
C GLN A 133 -8.79 9.70 12.85
N ARG A 134 -7.65 9.60 12.17
CA ARG A 134 -7.43 8.69 11.04
C ARG A 134 -7.55 7.22 11.46
N ALA A 135 -6.92 6.83 12.57
CA ALA A 135 -7.05 5.48 13.13
C ALA A 135 -8.50 5.13 13.48
N ALA A 136 -9.24 6.06 14.10
CA ALA A 136 -10.65 5.87 14.40
C ALA A 136 -11.51 5.73 13.11
N LEU A 137 -11.17 6.44 12.03
CA LEU A 137 -11.82 6.27 10.73
C LEU A 137 -11.54 4.89 10.13
N ILE A 138 -10.28 4.47 10.10
CA ILE A 138 -9.86 3.16 9.60
C ILE A 138 -10.61 2.06 10.34
N ARG A 139 -10.74 2.18 11.68
CA ARG A 139 -11.48 1.21 12.50
C ARG A 139 -12.96 1.14 12.14
N ARG A 140 -13.64 2.28 12.07
CA ARG A 140 -15.05 2.33 11.64
C ARG A 140 -15.25 1.69 10.26
N CYS A 141 -14.31 1.92 9.34
CA CYS A 141 -14.38 1.34 8.00
C CYS A 141 -14.13 -0.16 7.96
N PHE A 142 -13.27 -0.69 8.82
CA PHE A 142 -13.11 -2.13 9.03
C PHE A 142 -14.39 -2.77 9.55
N ASP A 143 -15.09 -2.13 10.48
CA ASP A 143 -16.34 -2.65 11.07
C ASP A 143 -17.55 -2.54 10.12
N THR A 144 -17.46 -1.73 9.05
CA THR A 144 -18.56 -1.51 8.09
C THR A 144 -18.58 -2.56 7.00
N ASP A 145 -19.68 -3.31 6.85
CA ASP A 145 -19.83 -4.29 5.77
C ASP A 145 -19.62 -3.64 4.39
N SER A 146 -18.91 -4.33 3.49
CA SER A 146 -18.55 -3.77 2.18
C SER A 146 -19.78 -3.55 1.28
N SER A 147 -20.90 -4.20 1.59
CA SER A 147 -22.21 -3.97 0.96
C SER A 147 -22.88 -2.64 1.34
N GLN A 148 -22.49 -2.03 2.46
CA GLN A 148 -23.11 -0.81 3.01
C GLN A 148 -22.37 0.49 2.62
N TYR A 149 -21.19 0.39 2.00
CA TYR A 149 -20.39 1.56 1.61
C TYR A 149 -20.71 2.00 0.17
N ALA A 150 -21.49 3.08 0.03
CA ALA A 150 -21.85 3.70 -1.25
C ALA A 150 -20.73 4.58 -1.86
N GLY A 151 -19.46 4.21 -1.67
CA GLY A 151 -18.33 4.97 -2.21
C GLY A 151 -18.39 5.11 -3.74
N PRO A 152 -17.73 6.14 -4.33
CA PRO A 152 -17.73 6.33 -5.77
C PRO A 152 -17.19 5.09 -6.49
N ARG A 153 -17.79 4.77 -7.65
CA ARG A 153 -17.38 3.64 -8.48
C ARG A 153 -15.91 3.80 -8.90
N ALA A 154 -15.18 2.69 -8.99
CA ALA A 154 -13.79 2.69 -9.45
C ALA A 154 -13.68 3.42 -10.80
N GLN A 155 -12.68 4.29 -10.94
CA GLN A 155 -12.56 5.21 -12.07
C GLN A 155 -11.62 4.69 -13.19
N GLY A 156 -11.19 3.43 -13.13
CA GLY A 156 -10.22 2.86 -14.07
C GLY A 156 -10.77 1.74 -14.99
N PRO A 157 -10.29 1.64 -16.25
CA PRO A 157 -10.64 0.54 -17.14
C PRO A 157 -10.01 -0.78 -16.65
N GLY A 158 -10.84 -1.80 -16.35
CA GLY A 158 -10.39 -3.20 -16.27
C GLY A 158 -10.18 -3.84 -14.89
N LEU A 159 -10.73 -3.30 -13.80
CA LEU A 159 -10.42 -3.74 -12.42
C LEU A 159 -11.39 -4.76 -11.79
N ALA A 160 -12.14 -5.50 -12.61
CA ALA A 160 -13.09 -6.52 -12.15
C ALA A 160 -12.42 -7.69 -11.38
N SER A 161 -11.09 -7.81 -11.40
CA SER A 161 -10.38 -8.95 -10.82
C SER A 161 -9.97 -8.79 -9.35
N TYR A 162 -10.22 -7.64 -8.72
CA TYR A 162 -9.92 -7.44 -7.29
C TYR A 162 -10.96 -8.04 -6.33
N ALA A 163 -12.15 -8.38 -6.84
CA ALA A 163 -13.21 -9.05 -6.09
C ALA A 163 -12.96 -10.56 -5.91
N GLY A 164 -11.69 -10.99 -5.86
CA GLY A 164 -11.25 -12.38 -5.72
C GLY A 164 -11.40 -12.98 -4.32
N GLY A 165 -12.11 -12.32 -3.40
CA GLY A 165 -12.54 -12.92 -2.14
C GLY A 165 -13.83 -13.69 -2.37
N ARG A 166 -13.76 -15.04 -2.29
CA ARG A 166 -14.95 -15.91 -2.32
C ARG A 166 -16.02 -15.31 -1.42
N ARG A 167 -17.18 -14.95 -2.00
CA ARG A 167 -18.41 -14.79 -1.22
C ARG A 167 -18.57 -16.10 -0.44
N ARG A 168 -18.28 -16.12 0.86
CA ARG A 168 -18.93 -17.10 1.72
C ARG A 168 -20.40 -16.74 1.61
N ALA A 169 -21.16 -17.56 0.90
CA ALA A 169 -22.60 -17.58 1.07
C ALA A 169 -22.83 -17.66 2.58
N ALA A 170 -23.48 -16.64 3.14
CA ALA A 170 -23.97 -16.72 4.50
C ALA A 170 -24.92 -17.92 4.54
N ALA A 171 -24.46 -19.03 5.13
CA ALA A 171 -25.36 -20.09 5.50
C ALA A 171 -26.24 -19.54 6.61
N SER A 172 -27.48 -19.21 6.28
CA SER A 172 -28.51 -18.88 7.25
C SER A 172 -28.78 -20.12 8.10
N VAL A 173 -28.22 -20.15 9.32
CA VAL A 173 -28.66 -21.09 10.35
C VAL A 173 -29.99 -20.58 10.86
N SER A 174 -31.07 -21.23 10.43
CA SER A 174 -32.40 -21.10 11.03
C SER A 174 -32.42 -21.91 12.32
N TYR A 175 -32.69 -21.26 13.44
CA TYR A 175 -33.14 -21.93 14.65
C TYR A 175 -34.66 -22.02 14.59
N ASP A 176 -35.19 -23.23 14.50
CA ASP A 176 -36.58 -23.52 14.77
C ASP A 176 -36.75 -23.73 16.28
N GLU A 177 -37.53 -22.86 16.92
CA GLU A 177 -38.08 -23.09 18.26
C GLU A 177 -39.26 -24.07 18.15
N LYS A 178 -39.10 -25.26 18.75
CA LYS A 178 -40.18 -26.03 19.37
C LYS A 178 -39.68 -26.81 20.57
#